data_AF-A0A1H3XV82-F1
#
_entry.id   AF-A0A1H3XV82-F1
#
_cell.length_a   1.000
_cell.length_b   1.000
_cell.length_c   1.000
_cell.angle_alpha   90.00
_cell.angle_beta   90.00
_cell.angle_gamma   90.00
#
_symmetry.space_group_name_H-M   'P 1'
#
loop_
_entity.id
_entity.type
_entity.pdbx_description
1 polymer ?
#
loop_
_entity_poly.entity_id
_entity_poly.type
_entity_poly.pdbx_seq_one_letter_code
_entity_poly.pdbx_strand_id
1 'polypeptide(L)'
;MSPEDISPLIGYPGPYFAVALVLLIAAIALIPRPRLRRRRRSDPAAPSELRFAPSFDSEVAHLRERYAAGETDVRALHLAAADIARRYGSNVSGDNLRALTLAQLHARADAHELAPVIAVVEMSERPSFDVHPDVAAERTLTALSEMLGGGGQ
;
A
#
# COMPACT_ATOMS: atom_id res chain seq x y z
N MET A 1 -17.25 -25.42 61.05
CA MET A 1 -17.14 -25.59 59.59
C MET A 1 -17.07 -24.19 59.02
N SER A 2 -15.86 -23.67 59.01
CA SER A 2 -15.54 -22.27 58.75
C SER A 2 -14.89 -22.18 57.36
N PRO A 3 -15.13 -21.09 56.61
CA PRO A 3 -14.70 -20.91 55.22
C PRO A 3 -13.20 -20.61 55.10
N GLU A 4 -12.36 -21.55 55.54
CA GLU A 4 -10.90 -21.38 55.63
C GLU A 4 -10.17 -22.09 54.47
N ASP A 5 -10.92 -22.78 53.60
CA ASP A 5 -10.42 -23.42 52.37
C ASP A 5 -10.45 -22.47 51.16
N ILE A 6 -9.82 -21.30 51.28
CA ILE A 6 -9.40 -20.54 50.10
C ILE A 6 -7.88 -20.63 50.03
N SER A 7 -7.44 -21.40 49.04
CA SER A 7 -6.08 -21.61 48.54
C SER A 7 -5.13 -20.41 48.73
N PRO A 8 -3.82 -20.66 48.94
CA PRO A 8 -2.84 -19.64 49.27
C PRO A 8 -2.88 -18.50 48.25
N LEU A 9 -3.37 -17.36 48.71
CA LEU A 9 -3.30 -16.08 48.04
C LEU A 9 -1.83 -15.88 47.65
N ILE A 10 -1.55 -15.98 46.35
CA ILE A 10 -0.24 -15.79 45.74
C ILE A 10 0.19 -14.34 46.03
N GLY A 11 0.74 -14.13 47.22
CA GLY A 11 1.29 -12.87 47.68
C GLY A 11 2.68 -12.73 47.11
N TYR A 12 2.80 -12.32 45.86
CA TYR A 12 4.06 -11.75 45.38
C TYR A 12 4.26 -10.41 46.07
N PRO A 13 5.31 -10.24 46.89
CA PRO A 13 5.59 -8.96 47.52
C PRO A 13 5.71 -7.86 46.45
N GLY A 14 5.11 -6.69 46.67
CA GLY A 14 5.19 -5.53 45.78
C GLY A 14 6.55 -5.22 45.11
N PRO A 15 7.72 -5.44 45.76
CA PRO A 15 9.00 -5.29 45.07
C PRO A 15 9.20 -6.20 43.85
N TYR A 16 8.61 -7.39 43.80
CA TYR A 16 8.76 -8.30 42.65
C TYR A 16 8.06 -7.78 41.40
N PHE A 17 6.96 -7.04 41.55
CA PHE A 17 6.33 -6.34 40.43
C PHE A 17 7.21 -5.22 39.89
N ALA A 18 7.88 -4.47 40.77
CA ALA A 18 8.81 -3.43 40.35
C ALA A 18 10.01 -4.02 39.60
N VAL A 19 10.56 -5.13 40.09
CA VAL A 19 11.65 -5.86 39.42
C VAL A 19 11.19 -6.41 38.06
N ALA A 20 10.02 -7.04 38.00
CA ALA A 20 9.46 -7.56 36.75
C ALA A 20 9.23 -6.45 35.72
N LEU A 21 8.73 -5.28 36.15
CA LEU A 21 8.53 -4.11 35.29
C LEU A 21 9.86 -3.55 34.75
N VAL A 22 10.87 -3.44 35.61
CA VAL A 22 12.22 -2.97 35.20
C VAL A 22 12.84 -3.95 34.22
N LEU A 23 12.73 -5.26 34.46
CA LEU A 23 13.23 -6.28 33.54
C LEU A 23 12.48 -6.27 32.21
N LEU A 24 11.17 -6.03 32.22
CA LEU A 24 10.37 -5.88 31.00
C LEU A 24 10.81 -4.66 30.18
N ILE A 25 11.02 -3.50 30.83
CA ILE A 25 11.49 -2.29 30.17
C ILE A 25 12.91 -2.49 29.63
N ALA A 26 13.80 -3.12 30.41
CA ALA A 26 15.15 -3.44 29.99
C ALA A 26 15.15 -4.41 28.78
N ALA A 27 14.28 -5.41 28.78
CA ALA A 27 14.12 -6.35 27.67
C ALA A 27 13.64 -5.62 26.40
N ILE A 28 12.67 -4.70 26.52
CA ILE A 28 12.20 -3.86 25.40
C ILE A 28 13.30 -2.93 24.89
N ALA A 29 14.12 -2.38 25.79
CA ALA A 29 15.25 -1.53 25.44
C ALA A 29 16.42 -2.30 24.78
N LEU A 30 16.57 -3.59 25.10
CA LEU A 30 17.57 -4.48 24.51
C LEU A 30 17.15 -5.06 23.16
N ILE A 31 15.88 -4.93 22.75
CA ILE A 31 15.47 -5.27 21.39
C ILE A 31 16.33 -4.41 20.47
N PRO A 32 17.20 -4.99 19.62
CA PRO A 32 17.95 -4.22 18.66
C PRO A 32 16.92 -3.55 17.76
N ARG A 33 16.66 -2.25 17.98
CA ARG A 33 15.82 -1.46 17.07
C ARG A 33 16.42 -1.73 15.69
N PRO A 34 15.70 -2.41 14.78
CA PRO A 34 16.22 -2.64 13.45
C PRO A 34 16.51 -1.24 12.94
N ARG A 35 17.82 -0.96 12.81
CA ARG A 35 18.30 0.35 12.40
C ARG A 35 17.49 0.69 11.16
N LEU A 36 16.82 1.84 11.16
CA LEU A 36 16.33 2.52 9.98
C LEU A 36 17.52 2.75 9.03
N ARG A 37 17.93 1.68 8.38
CA ARG A 37 19.05 1.58 7.47
C ARG A 37 18.58 0.75 6.29
N ARG A 38 17.61 1.30 5.58
CA ARG A 38 17.65 1.27 4.12
C ARG A 38 17.57 2.71 3.59
N ARG A 39 18.78 3.26 3.41
CA ARG A 39 19.18 4.25 2.39
C ARG A 39 18.21 5.44 2.22
N ARG A 40 18.41 6.61 2.83
CA ARG A 40 19.59 7.49 2.65
C ARG A 40 20.60 7.00 1.60
N ARG A 41 20.15 6.80 0.37
CA ARG A 41 20.99 7.14 -0.78
C ARG A 41 20.59 8.56 -1.14
N SER A 42 21.22 9.50 -0.45
CA SER A 42 21.40 10.83 -0.98
C SER A 42 22.31 10.68 -2.21
N ASP A 43 21.74 10.29 -3.34
CA ASP A 43 22.07 11.06 -4.53
C ASP A 43 21.37 12.41 -4.34
N PRO A 44 21.96 13.54 -4.74
CA PRO A 44 21.19 14.75 -4.86
C PRO A 44 20.14 14.43 -5.93
N ALA A 45 18.92 14.11 -5.49
CA ALA A 45 17.78 14.09 -6.37
C ALA A 45 17.67 15.52 -6.87
N ALA A 46 18.25 15.73 -8.04
CA ALA A 46 18.01 16.83 -8.94
C ALA A 46 16.50 17.11 -8.95
N PRO A 47 16.08 18.37 -9.09
CA PRO A 47 14.75 18.86 -8.77
C PRO A 47 13.64 18.02 -9.43
N SER A 48 13.13 17.03 -8.70
CA SER A 48 12.12 16.09 -9.16
C SER A 48 10.86 16.16 -8.29
N GLU A 49 10.86 16.98 -7.24
CA GLU A 49 9.71 17.12 -6.32
C GLU A 49 8.44 17.76 -6.95
N LEU A 50 8.44 18.20 -8.22
CA LEU A 50 7.25 18.89 -8.77
C LEU A 50 7.03 18.75 -10.30
N ARG A 51 7.44 17.65 -10.93
CA ARG A 51 7.25 17.46 -12.40
C ARG A 51 6.37 16.29 -12.85
N PHE A 52 5.64 15.60 -11.96
CA PHE A 52 5.08 14.27 -12.30
C PHE A 52 3.56 14.10 -12.25
N ALA A 53 2.80 14.97 -11.59
CA ALA A 53 1.33 14.89 -11.68
C ALA A 53 0.81 15.11 -13.12
N PRO A 54 1.34 16.09 -13.91
CA PRO A 54 0.89 16.28 -15.29
C PRO A 54 1.22 15.10 -16.22
N SER A 55 2.25 14.31 -15.91
CA SER A 55 2.64 13.18 -16.77
C SER A 55 1.68 12.01 -16.66
N PHE A 56 1.15 11.72 -15.47
CA PHE A 56 0.20 10.62 -15.34
C PHE A 56 -1.17 10.95 -15.94
N ASP A 57 -1.67 12.18 -15.73
CA ASP A 57 -2.94 12.60 -16.34
C ASP A 57 -2.89 12.56 -17.87
N SER A 58 -1.76 13.01 -18.46
CA SER A 58 -1.56 12.92 -19.92
C SER A 58 -1.39 11.48 -20.41
N GLU A 59 -0.75 10.59 -19.64
CA GLU A 59 -0.69 9.16 -19.95
C GLU A 59 -2.08 8.49 -19.94
N VAL A 60 -2.93 8.83 -18.97
CA VAL A 60 -4.31 8.32 -18.91
C VAL A 60 -5.14 8.85 -20.07
N ALA A 61 -5.00 10.14 -20.40
CA ALA A 61 -5.67 10.73 -21.56
C ALA A 61 -5.26 10.04 -22.87
N HIS A 62 -3.95 9.84 -23.08
CA HIS A 62 -3.44 9.14 -24.26
C HIS A 62 -3.91 7.66 -24.30
N LEU A 63 -3.97 6.98 -23.15
CA LEU A 63 -4.48 5.62 -23.09
C LEU A 63 -5.97 5.55 -23.49
N ARG A 64 -6.78 6.50 -23.00
CA ARG A 64 -8.20 6.64 -23.37
C ARG A 64 -8.36 6.89 -24.86
N GLU A 65 -7.56 7.80 -25.45
CA GLU A 65 -7.59 8.09 -26.89
C GLU A 65 -7.29 6.85 -27.73
N ARG A 66 -6.23 6.11 -27.41
CA ARG A 66 -5.89 4.89 -28.16
C ARG A 66 -6.94 3.79 -28.03
N TYR A 67 -7.58 3.66 -26.86
CA TYR A 67 -8.67 2.71 -26.70
C TYR A 67 -9.87 3.11 -27.56
N ALA A 68 -10.25 4.39 -27.54
CA ALA A 68 -11.34 4.93 -28.35
C ALA A 68 -11.06 4.82 -29.87
N ALA A 69 -9.80 4.95 -30.27
CA ALA A 69 -9.36 4.74 -31.66
C ALA A 69 -9.31 3.25 -32.07
N GLY A 70 -9.52 2.31 -31.14
CA GLY A 70 -9.43 0.88 -31.39
C GLY A 70 -7.99 0.37 -31.58
N GLU A 71 -6.98 1.19 -31.25
CA GLU A 71 -5.57 0.82 -31.34
C GLU A 71 -5.14 -0.10 -30.19
N THR A 72 -5.89 -0.09 -29.09
CA THR A 72 -5.64 -0.95 -27.94
C THR A 72 -6.90 -1.69 -27.53
N ASP A 73 -6.79 -2.99 -27.25
CA ASP A 73 -7.88 -3.78 -26.69
C ASP A 73 -8.02 -3.58 -25.17
N VAL A 74 -9.11 -4.08 -24.59
CA VAL A 74 -9.40 -3.96 -23.15
C VAL A 74 -8.31 -4.61 -22.28
N ARG A 75 -7.72 -5.70 -22.76
CA ARG A 75 -6.65 -6.41 -22.04
C ARG A 75 -5.41 -5.52 -21.93
N ALA A 76 -4.99 -4.93 -23.03
CA ALA A 76 -3.85 -4.03 -23.06
C ALA A 76 -4.14 -2.73 -22.30
N LEU A 77 -5.39 -2.26 -22.27
CA LEU A 77 -5.82 -1.17 -21.40
C LEU A 77 -5.64 -1.53 -19.92
N HIS A 78 -6.09 -2.71 -19.48
CA HIS A 78 -5.91 -3.17 -18.11
C HIS A 78 -4.43 -3.28 -17.74
N LEU A 79 -3.60 -3.84 -18.61
CA LEU A 79 -2.16 -3.93 -18.36
C LEU A 79 -1.52 -2.55 -18.23
N ALA A 80 -1.91 -1.60 -19.08
CA ALA A 80 -1.43 -0.23 -19.00
C ALA A 80 -1.92 0.46 -17.72
N ALA A 81 -3.19 0.30 -17.35
CA ALA A 81 -3.75 0.86 -16.12
C ALA A 81 -3.05 0.32 -14.86
N ALA A 82 -2.80 -1.00 -14.81
CA ALA A 82 -2.05 -1.62 -13.72
C ALA A 82 -0.61 -1.11 -13.64
N ASP A 83 0.08 -0.93 -14.79
CA ASP A 83 1.43 -0.35 -14.81
C ASP A 83 1.43 1.11 -14.34
N ILE A 84 0.49 1.94 -14.80
CA ILE A 84 0.34 3.33 -14.38
C ILE A 84 0.08 3.40 -12.87
N ALA A 85 -0.88 2.63 -12.35
CA ALA A 85 -1.19 2.59 -10.92
C ALA A 85 0.03 2.17 -10.08
N ARG A 86 0.77 1.15 -10.52
CA ARG A 86 1.99 0.70 -9.83
C ARG A 86 3.09 1.75 -9.89
N ARG A 87 3.28 2.45 -11.01
CA ARG A 87 4.25 3.55 -11.13
C ARG A 87 3.88 4.73 -10.23
N TYR A 88 2.62 5.12 -10.24
CA TYR A 88 2.09 6.16 -9.37
C TYR A 88 2.31 5.80 -7.89
N GLY A 89 1.85 4.62 -7.47
CA GLY A 89 2.05 4.16 -6.09
C GLY A 89 3.52 3.96 -5.72
N SER A 90 4.39 3.62 -6.68
CA SER A 90 5.84 3.56 -6.43
C SER A 90 6.43 4.94 -6.13
N ASN A 91 5.92 5.97 -6.81
CA ASN A 91 6.33 7.35 -6.56
C ASN A 91 5.80 7.85 -5.22
N VAL A 92 4.57 7.52 -4.86
CA VAL A 92 3.94 7.91 -3.58
C VAL A 92 4.63 7.23 -2.39
N SER A 93 4.87 5.92 -2.46
CA SER A 93 5.45 5.14 -1.35
C SER A 93 6.97 5.16 -1.29
N GLY A 94 7.65 5.54 -2.38
CA GLY A 94 9.11 5.42 -2.51
C GLY A 94 9.61 3.98 -2.70
N ASP A 95 8.71 2.99 -2.77
CA ASP A 95 9.02 1.58 -2.99
C ASP A 95 8.68 1.16 -4.42
N ASN A 96 9.37 0.16 -4.97
CA ASN A 96 9.05 -0.36 -6.31
C ASN A 96 7.84 -1.33 -6.28
N LEU A 97 6.63 -0.79 -6.44
CA LEU A 97 5.40 -1.57 -6.47
C LEU A 97 5.22 -2.42 -7.75
N ARG A 98 5.96 -2.13 -8.83
CA ARG A 98 5.90 -2.92 -10.08
C ARG A 98 6.44 -4.34 -9.90
N ALA A 99 7.31 -4.55 -8.91
CA ALA A 99 7.88 -5.86 -8.59
C ALA A 99 6.96 -6.72 -7.70
N LEU A 100 5.88 -6.15 -7.17
CA LEU A 100 5.00 -6.82 -6.22
C LEU A 100 3.83 -7.48 -6.94
N THR A 101 3.38 -8.64 -6.46
CA THR A 101 2.08 -9.18 -6.87
C THR A 101 0.93 -8.43 -6.18
N LEU A 102 -0.30 -8.56 -6.68
CA LEU A 102 -1.47 -7.98 -6.01
C LEU A 102 -1.62 -8.49 -4.55
N ALA A 103 -1.40 -9.78 -4.32
CA ALA A 103 -1.42 -10.36 -2.97
C ALA A 103 -0.34 -9.74 -2.06
N GLN A 104 0.84 -9.46 -2.61
CA GLN A 104 1.91 -8.78 -1.87
C GLN A 104 1.56 -7.32 -1.58
N LEU A 105 0.87 -6.62 -2.48
CA LEU A 105 0.38 -5.25 -2.23
C LEU A 105 -0.59 -5.22 -1.05
N HIS A 106 -1.56 -6.14 -0.99
CA HIS A 106 -2.48 -6.26 0.14
C HIS A 106 -1.80 -6.61 1.47
N ALA A 107 -0.70 -7.37 1.41
CA ALA A 107 0.03 -7.79 2.60
C ALA A 107 0.97 -6.72 3.17
N ARG A 108 1.11 -5.55 2.51
CA ARG A 108 1.94 -4.47 3.03
C ARG A 108 1.33 -3.82 4.27
N ALA A 109 2.17 -3.33 5.17
CA ALA A 109 1.73 -2.62 6.37
C ALA A 109 0.99 -1.31 6.06
N ASP A 110 1.37 -0.65 4.97
CA ASP A 110 0.81 0.61 4.45
C ASP A 110 -0.26 0.38 3.37
N ALA A 111 -0.83 -0.82 3.25
CA ALA A 111 -1.81 -1.15 2.21
C ALA A 111 -3.04 -0.20 2.21
N HIS A 112 -3.38 0.36 3.37
CA HIS A 112 -4.47 1.33 3.50
C HIS A 112 -4.18 2.68 2.82
N GLU A 113 -2.92 3.14 2.82
CA GLU A 113 -2.49 4.35 2.11
C GLU A 113 -2.45 4.12 0.60
N LEU A 114 -2.24 2.87 0.18
CA LEU A 114 -2.21 2.44 -1.21
C LEU A 114 -3.56 1.91 -1.70
N ALA A 115 -4.65 2.06 -0.94
CA ALA A 115 -5.96 1.50 -1.28
C ALA A 115 -6.45 1.88 -2.69
N PRO A 116 -6.31 3.15 -3.17
CA PRO A 116 -6.69 3.51 -4.54
C PRO A 116 -5.85 2.79 -5.61
N VAL A 117 -4.55 2.65 -5.38
CA VAL A 117 -3.63 1.93 -6.28
C VAL A 117 -4.02 0.45 -6.36
N ILE A 118 -4.26 -0.17 -5.19
CA ILE A 118 -4.64 -1.57 -5.08
C ILE A 118 -5.97 -1.82 -5.82
N ALA A 119 -6.95 -0.94 -5.67
CA ALA A 119 -8.24 -1.07 -6.34
C ALA A 119 -8.11 -1.09 -7.88
N VAL A 120 -7.30 -0.19 -8.45
CA VAL A 120 -7.07 -0.14 -9.90
C VAL A 120 -6.34 -1.39 -10.39
N VAL A 121 -5.32 -1.83 -9.67
CA VAL A 121 -4.56 -3.06 -10.01
C VAL A 121 -5.47 -4.29 -9.92
N GLU A 122 -6.28 -4.40 -8.87
CA GLU A 122 -7.24 -5.50 -8.70
C GLU A 122 -8.28 -5.54 -9.82
N MET A 123 -8.84 -4.39 -10.19
CA MET A 123 -9.79 -4.28 -11.30
C MET A 123 -9.15 -4.72 -12.63
N SER A 124 -7.89 -4.33 -12.85
CA SER A 124 -7.15 -4.61 -14.08
C SER A 124 -6.69 -6.07 -14.19
N GLU A 125 -6.28 -6.68 -13.07
CA GLU A 125 -5.74 -8.05 -13.04
C GLU A 125 -6.82 -9.14 -12.95
N ARG A 126 -8.06 -8.78 -12.60
CA ARG A 126 -9.17 -9.73 -12.61
C ARG A 126 -9.56 -10.09 -14.05
N PRO A 127 -9.84 -11.37 -14.33
CA PRO A 127 -10.45 -11.75 -15.58
C PRO A 127 -11.84 -11.10 -15.66
N SER A 128 -11.99 -10.14 -16.56
CA SER A 128 -13.31 -9.60 -16.90
C SER A 128 -13.99 -10.62 -17.81
N PHE A 129 -15.01 -11.29 -17.28
CA PHE A 129 -16.00 -12.02 -18.08
C PHE A 129 -17.17 -11.11 -18.47
N ASP A 130 -16.95 -9.78 -18.50
CA ASP A 130 -18.01 -8.86 -18.88
C ASP A 130 -18.41 -9.08 -20.33
N VAL A 131 -19.72 -9.16 -20.54
CA VAL A 131 -20.34 -9.23 -21.87
C VAL A 131 -20.09 -7.93 -22.66
N HIS A 132 -19.71 -6.84 -21.97
CA HIS A 132 -19.43 -5.52 -22.55
C HIS A 132 -18.02 -5.03 -22.15
N PRO A 133 -16.99 -5.28 -22.98
CA PRO A 133 -15.60 -4.90 -22.67
C PRO A 133 -15.43 -3.37 -22.49
N ASP A 134 -16.25 -2.57 -23.16
CA ASP A 134 -16.23 -1.11 -23.02
C ASP A 134 -16.61 -0.63 -21.62
N VAL A 135 -17.52 -1.34 -20.95
CA VAL A 135 -17.90 -1.01 -19.58
C VAL A 135 -16.75 -1.30 -18.62
N ALA A 136 -16.00 -2.38 -18.85
CA ALA A 136 -14.80 -2.69 -18.05
C ALA A 136 -13.67 -1.67 -18.30
N ALA A 137 -13.49 -1.26 -19.56
CA ALA A 137 -12.53 -0.22 -19.93
C ALA A 137 -12.84 1.12 -19.24
N GLU A 138 -14.08 1.61 -19.35
CA GLU A 138 -14.49 2.88 -18.77
C GLU A 138 -14.40 2.90 -17.23
N ARG A 139 -14.78 1.79 -16.57
CA ARG A 139 -14.59 1.64 -15.12
C ARG A 139 -13.12 1.76 -14.72
N THR A 140 -12.25 1.09 -15.47
CA THR A 140 -10.80 1.10 -15.20
C THR A 140 -10.21 2.50 -15.41
N LEU A 141 -10.57 3.18 -16.51
CA LEU A 141 -10.12 4.55 -16.79
C LEU A 141 -10.65 5.56 -15.76
N THR A 142 -11.89 5.38 -15.30
CA THR A 142 -12.49 6.22 -14.25
C THR A 142 -11.75 6.04 -12.94
N ALA A 143 -11.58 4.80 -12.47
CA ALA A 143 -10.86 4.51 -11.23
C ALA A 143 -9.41 5.01 -11.28
N LEU A 144 -8.75 4.89 -12.44
CA LEU A 144 -7.41 5.41 -12.66
C LEU A 144 -7.36 6.94 -12.59
N SER A 145 -8.36 7.63 -13.16
CA SER A 145 -8.47 9.10 -13.10
C SER A 145 -8.76 9.58 -11.67
N GLU A 146 -9.64 8.89 -10.93
CA GLU A 146 -9.95 9.20 -9.53
C GLU A 146 -8.74 8.99 -8.62
N MET A 147 -7.97 7.91 -8.82
CA MET A 147 -6.74 7.65 -8.09
C MET A 147 -5.72 8.79 -8.26
N LEU A 148 -5.63 9.38 -9.45
CA LEU A 148 -4.70 10.49 -9.75
C LEU A 148 -5.22 11.85 -9.24
N GLY A 149 -6.53 12.09 -9.32
CA GLY A 149 -7.15 13.35 -8.89
C GLY A 149 -7.51 13.43 -7.40
N GLY A 150 -7.59 12.31 -6.69
CA GLY A 150 -8.14 12.19 -5.33
C GLY A 150 -7.19 12.44 -4.17
N GLY A 151 -5.95 12.88 -4.41
CA GLY A 151 -4.93 13.10 -3.37
C GLY A 151 -5.04 14.42 -2.57
N GLY A 152 -6.25 14.98 -2.45
CA GLY A 152 -6.48 16.27 -1.79
C GLY A 152 -7.82 16.35 -1.09
N GLN A 153 -7.92 15.75 0.09
CA GLN A 153 -8.84 16.15 1.16
C GLN A 153 -8.13 16.06 2.50
#